data_AF-A0A943TXS1-F1
#
_entry.id   AF-A0A943TXS1-F1
#
_cell.length_a   1.000
_cell.length_b   1.000
_cell.length_c   1.000
_cell.angle_alpha   90.00
_cell.angle_beta   90.00
_cell.angle_gamma   90.00
#
_symmetry.space_group_name_H-M   'P 1'
#
loop_
_entity.id
_entity.type
_entity.pdbx_description
1 polymer ?
#
loop_
_entity_poly.entity_id
_entity_poly.type
_entity_poly.pdbx_seq_one_letter_code
_entity_poly.pdbx_strand_id
1 'polypeptide(L)'
;MNVFSRFMKLAVVVAVTVLAMAVLSGCGSSDKFAGEWTGSGRYNQTDFDCFYDLKIEKDGNGNGYTIEQTRSYWNAKESISGSSASYSWQNETEKLTANLQNEVLEISGNTQASLTYNEEKEELQYKTGDSIITLQKSKDAAGDLDSFKNRQKEELLDKLNKLGRNFSFTE
;
A
#
# COMPACT_ATOMS: atom_id res chain seq x y z
N MET A 1 -19.55 14.62 -48.68
CA MET A 1 -19.39 14.62 -47.21
C MET A 1 -19.30 13.17 -46.73
N ASN A 2 -18.32 12.84 -45.88
CA ASN A 2 -18.12 11.57 -45.12
C ASN A 2 -16.73 10.91 -45.22
N VAL A 3 -15.67 11.66 -45.54
CA VAL A 3 -14.29 11.17 -45.30
C VAL A 3 -13.75 11.63 -43.93
N PHE A 4 -14.18 12.80 -43.46
CA PHE A 4 -13.76 13.36 -42.17
C PHE A 4 -14.25 12.57 -40.93
N SER A 5 -15.38 11.84 -41.00
CA SER A 5 -15.93 11.14 -39.83
C SER A 5 -15.23 9.81 -39.49
N ARG A 6 -14.52 9.21 -40.45
CA ARG A 6 -13.77 7.96 -40.22
C ARG A 6 -12.41 8.21 -39.58
N PHE A 7 -11.72 9.31 -39.95
CA PHE A 7 -10.42 9.66 -39.38
C PHE A 7 -10.53 10.21 -37.94
N MET A 8 -11.59 10.94 -37.59
CA MET A 8 -11.81 11.36 -36.19
C MET A 8 -12.02 10.19 -35.24
N LYS A 9 -12.64 9.09 -35.68
CA LYS A 9 -12.85 7.92 -34.82
C LYS A 9 -11.55 7.13 -34.56
N LEU A 10 -10.63 7.08 -35.52
CA LEU A 10 -9.32 6.45 -35.31
C LEU A 10 -8.42 7.29 -34.37
N ALA A 11 -8.44 8.61 -34.50
CA ALA A 11 -7.63 9.49 -33.65
C ALA A 11 -8.03 9.41 -32.16
N VAL A 12 -9.33 9.29 -31.87
CA VAL A 12 -9.82 9.15 -30.49
C VAL A 12 -9.46 7.79 -29.89
N VAL A 13 -9.49 6.70 -30.66
CA VAL A 13 -9.14 5.36 -30.16
C VAL A 13 -7.63 5.22 -29.88
N VAL A 14 -6.78 5.89 -30.68
CA VAL A 14 -5.32 5.92 -30.43
C VAL A 14 -4.98 6.83 -29.24
N ALA A 15 -5.67 7.95 -29.05
CA ALA A 15 -5.44 8.83 -27.89
C ALA A 15 -5.79 8.16 -26.55
N VAL A 16 -6.82 7.31 -26.51
CA VAL A 16 -7.21 6.58 -25.28
C VAL A 16 -6.28 5.40 -24.98
N THR A 17 -5.66 4.78 -26.00
CA THR A 17 -4.66 3.73 -25.78
C THR A 17 -3.30 4.27 -25.34
N VAL A 18 -2.91 5.47 -25.80
CA VAL A 18 -1.67 6.12 -25.32
C VAL A 18 -1.82 6.65 -23.89
N LEU A 19 -3.01 7.11 -23.47
CA LEU A 19 -3.24 7.48 -22.07
C LEU A 19 -3.25 6.26 -21.14
N ALA A 20 -3.79 5.12 -21.57
CA ALA A 20 -3.77 3.88 -20.78
C ALA A 20 -2.36 3.30 -20.61
N MET A 21 -1.48 3.48 -21.60
CA MET A 21 -0.07 3.08 -21.49
C MET A 21 0.78 4.10 -20.73
N ALA A 22 0.35 5.36 -20.60
CA ALA A 22 1.01 6.34 -19.71
C ALA A 22 0.77 6.05 -18.21
N VAL A 23 -0.20 5.19 -17.86
CA VAL A 23 -0.41 4.72 -16.48
C VAL A 23 0.34 3.40 -16.19
N LEU A 24 0.79 2.68 -17.22
CA LEU A 24 1.57 1.44 -17.08
C LEU A 24 3.05 1.60 -17.45
N SER A 25 3.42 2.70 -18.09
CA SER A 25 4.80 3.20 -18.12
C SER A 25 4.96 4.15 -16.95
N GLY A 26 5.07 3.58 -15.74
CA GLY A 26 5.60 4.31 -14.60
C GLY A 26 6.84 5.05 -15.09
N CYS A 27 6.72 6.37 -15.20
CA CYS A 27 7.81 7.26 -15.47
C CYS A 27 8.83 6.92 -14.41
N GLY A 28 9.88 6.21 -14.81
CA GLY A 28 10.96 5.79 -13.94
C GLY A 28 11.59 7.05 -13.41
N SER A 29 11.05 7.57 -12.32
CA SER A 29 11.74 8.50 -11.48
C SER A 29 13.02 7.76 -11.13
N SER A 30 14.16 8.31 -11.55
CA SER A 30 15.47 7.87 -11.08
C SER A 30 15.60 8.02 -9.55
N ASP A 31 14.62 8.66 -8.92
CA ASP A 31 14.52 8.77 -7.49
C ASP A 31 14.24 7.40 -6.85
N LYS A 32 15.16 7.00 -5.97
CA LYS A 32 15.14 5.71 -5.28
C LYS A 32 13.93 5.51 -4.36
N PHE A 33 13.28 6.58 -3.92
CA PHE A 33 12.10 6.49 -3.05
C PHE A 33 10.78 6.49 -3.83
N ALA A 34 10.74 7.17 -4.98
CA ALA A 34 9.51 7.32 -5.74
C ALA A 34 8.99 5.98 -6.30
N GLY A 35 7.68 5.78 -6.20
CA GLY A 35 6.99 4.57 -6.64
C GLY A 35 6.02 4.04 -5.60
N GLU A 36 5.47 2.86 -5.89
CA GLU A 36 4.55 2.13 -5.04
C GLU A 36 5.30 1.01 -4.30
N TRP A 37 5.15 0.95 -2.98
CA TRP A 37 5.89 0.06 -2.10
C TRP A 37 4.93 -0.69 -1.20
N THR A 38 5.00 -2.02 -1.22
CA THR A 38 4.11 -2.89 -0.46
C THR A 38 4.89 -3.74 0.54
N GLY A 39 4.28 -4.02 1.69
CA GLY A 39 4.85 -4.95 2.66
C GLY A 39 3.88 -5.23 3.78
N SER A 40 4.29 -6.05 4.74
CA SER A 40 3.45 -6.38 5.89
C SER A 40 4.24 -6.37 7.18
N GLY A 41 3.59 -5.95 8.27
CA GLY A 41 4.14 -6.08 9.60
C GLY A 41 3.21 -5.49 10.65
N ARG A 42 3.67 -5.48 11.90
CA ARG A 42 2.80 -5.24 13.04
C ARG A 42 2.49 -3.75 13.20
N TYR A 43 1.20 -3.42 13.24
CA TYR A 43 0.71 -2.13 13.68
C TYR A 43 0.32 -2.23 15.16
N ASN A 44 0.76 -1.27 15.98
CA ASN A 44 0.69 -1.36 17.44
C ASN A 44 -0.75 -1.49 17.98
N GLN A 45 -1.76 -1.20 17.15
CA GLN A 45 -3.17 -1.25 17.52
C GLN A 45 -3.88 -2.53 17.09
N THR A 46 -3.20 -3.45 16.41
CA THR A 46 -3.81 -4.68 15.87
C THR A 46 -3.16 -5.93 16.46
N ASP A 47 -3.98 -6.97 16.66
CA ASP A 47 -3.50 -8.29 17.09
C ASP A 47 -2.65 -8.99 16.01
N PHE A 48 -2.76 -8.53 14.77
CA PHE A 48 -2.20 -9.11 13.56
C PHE A 48 -1.42 -8.08 12.75
N ASP A 49 -0.60 -8.57 11.83
CA ASP A 49 0.10 -7.72 10.87
C ASP A 49 -0.90 -6.96 9.99
N CYS A 50 -0.53 -5.75 9.59
CA CYS A 50 -1.20 -5.00 8.55
C CYS A 50 -0.42 -5.14 7.24
N PHE A 51 -1.14 -5.04 6.14
CA PHE A 51 -0.54 -4.73 4.85
C PHE A 51 -0.34 -3.21 4.76
N TYR A 52 0.84 -2.80 4.31
CA TYR A 52 1.20 -1.42 4.05
C TYR A 52 1.35 -1.25 2.54
N ASP A 53 0.66 -0.27 1.99
CA ASP A 53 0.81 0.22 0.61
C ASP A 53 1.19 1.70 0.67
N LEU A 54 2.39 2.03 0.21
CA LEU A 54 2.92 3.40 0.18
C LEU A 54 3.13 3.83 -1.27
N LYS A 55 2.40 4.86 -1.69
CA LYS A 55 2.64 5.57 -2.95
C LYS A 55 3.42 6.84 -2.66
N ILE A 56 4.66 6.86 -3.13
CA ILE A 56 5.60 7.95 -2.86
C ILE A 56 5.85 8.71 -4.15
N GLU A 57 5.65 10.03 -4.10
CA GLU A 57 5.94 10.93 -5.20
C GLU A 57 6.88 12.04 -4.72
N LYS A 58 7.83 12.43 -5.58
CA LYS A 58 8.73 13.54 -5.32
C LYS A 58 8.03 14.85 -5.70
N ASP A 59 8.06 15.83 -4.80
CA ASP A 59 7.50 17.15 -5.06
C ASP A 59 8.49 18.01 -5.86
N GLY A 60 8.42 17.88 -7.19
CA GLY A 60 9.23 18.64 -8.14
C GLY A 60 10.75 18.47 -7.97
N ASN A 61 11.49 19.58 -8.01
CA ASN A 61 12.95 19.60 -7.91
C ASN A 61 13.48 19.78 -6.47
N GLY A 62 12.60 19.71 -5.46
CA GLY A 62 12.96 19.92 -4.06
C GLY A 62 13.37 18.63 -3.34
N ASN A 63 13.53 18.76 -2.02
CA ASN A 63 13.74 17.63 -1.10
C ASN A 63 12.42 17.08 -0.54
N GLY A 64 11.28 17.58 -1.00
CA GLY A 64 9.95 17.22 -0.50
C GLY A 64 9.36 16.01 -1.22
N TYR A 65 8.56 15.24 -0.49
CA TYR A 65 7.82 14.08 -0.99
C TYR A 65 6.40 14.09 -0.44
N THR A 66 5.47 13.62 -1.24
CA THR A 66 4.12 13.23 -0.83
C THR A 66 4.04 11.72 -0.72
N ILE A 67 3.37 11.25 0.32
CA ILE A 67 3.20 9.82 0.58
C ILE A 67 1.72 9.57 0.83
N GLU A 68 1.08 8.80 -0.03
CA GLU A 68 -0.23 8.23 0.27
C GLU A 68 -0.02 6.83 0.83
N GLN A 69 -0.39 6.64 2.09
CA GLN A 69 -0.21 5.39 2.79
C GLN A 69 -1.57 4.76 3.07
N THR A 70 -1.77 3.53 2.61
CA THR A 70 -2.92 2.71 2.98
C THR A 70 -2.48 1.55 3.86
N ARG A 71 -3.13 1.40 5.01
CA ARG A 71 -3.01 0.22 5.87
C ARG A 71 -4.25 -0.64 5.72
N SER A 72 -4.07 -1.92 5.44
CA SER A 72 -5.17 -2.86 5.25
C SER A 72 -5.04 -4.08 6.14
N TYR A 73 -6.12 -4.45 6.83
CA TYR A 73 -6.09 -5.53 7.83
C TYR A 73 -7.48 -6.06 8.18
N TRP A 74 -7.52 -7.28 8.73
CA TRP A 74 -8.71 -7.82 9.39
C TRP A 74 -8.83 -7.26 10.82
N ASN A 75 -9.87 -6.46 11.08
CA ASN A 75 -10.17 -5.93 12.40
C ASN A 75 -11.23 -6.78 13.12
N ALA A 76 -11.04 -7.11 14.39
CA ALA A 76 -12.06 -7.78 15.19
C ALA A 76 -13.12 -6.76 15.63
N LYS A 77 -14.39 -6.96 15.25
CA LYS A 77 -15.50 -6.14 15.76
C LYS A 77 -15.76 -6.50 17.23
N GLU A 78 -15.69 -5.48 18.09
CA GLU A 78 -16.06 -5.43 19.52
C GLU A 78 -15.93 -6.74 20.31
N SER A 79 -14.95 -6.79 21.21
CA SER A 79 -14.71 -7.80 22.25
C SER A 79 -15.18 -9.20 21.88
N ILE A 80 -14.24 -10.10 21.56
CA ILE A 80 -14.52 -11.52 21.37
C ILE A 80 -15.32 -12.04 22.58
N SER A 81 -16.64 -12.03 22.46
CA SER A 81 -17.56 -12.25 23.57
C SER A 81 -18.02 -13.69 23.46
N GLY A 82 -17.56 -14.51 24.40
CA GLY A 82 -17.85 -15.94 24.43
C GLY A 82 -17.24 -16.72 23.27
N SER A 83 -18.06 -17.53 22.61
CA SER A 83 -17.68 -18.54 21.61
C SER A 83 -17.66 -18.03 20.18
N SER A 84 -17.80 -16.72 19.93
CA SER A 84 -17.86 -16.16 18.57
C SER A 84 -16.90 -15.00 18.33
N ALA A 85 -16.24 -14.98 17.16
CA ALA A 85 -15.38 -13.89 16.72
C ALA A 85 -15.82 -13.36 15.36
N SER A 86 -15.96 -12.04 15.20
CA SER A 86 -16.32 -11.42 13.92
C SER A 86 -15.21 -10.49 13.47
N TYR A 87 -14.78 -10.63 12.22
CA TYR A 87 -13.74 -9.80 11.61
C TYR A 87 -14.30 -9.02 10.43
N SER A 88 -13.91 -7.76 10.31
CA SER A 88 -14.18 -6.92 9.14
C SER A 88 -12.88 -6.42 8.53
N TRP A 89 -12.78 -6.48 7.20
CA TRP A 89 -11.67 -5.89 6.49
C TRP A 89 -11.70 -4.37 6.64
N GLN A 90 -10.55 -3.76 6.90
CA GLN A 90 -10.39 -2.32 7.02
C GLN A 90 -9.33 -1.83 6.04
N ASN A 91 -9.54 -0.63 5.51
CA ASN A 91 -8.53 0.12 4.77
C ASN A 91 -8.48 1.53 5.36
N GLU A 92 -7.33 1.92 5.89
CA GLU A 92 -7.08 3.24 6.43
C GLU A 92 -6.07 3.96 5.54
N THR A 93 -6.51 5.01 4.87
CA THR A 93 -5.64 5.83 4.02
C THR A 93 -5.35 7.16 4.69
N GLU A 94 -4.07 7.53 4.70
CA GLU A 94 -3.62 8.85 5.14
C GLU A 94 -2.64 9.45 4.13
N LYS A 95 -2.59 10.79 4.10
CA LYS A 95 -1.64 11.55 3.31
C LYS A 95 -0.59 12.15 4.22
N LEU A 96 0.66 11.81 3.95
CA LEU A 96 1.82 12.26 4.69
C LEU A 96 2.70 13.10 3.75
N THR A 97 3.54 13.94 4.35
CA THR A 97 4.60 14.63 3.63
C THR A 97 5.93 14.27 4.28
N ALA A 98 6.98 14.17 3.48
CA ALA A 98 8.31 13.85 3.97
C ALA A 98 9.36 14.77 3.36
N ASN A 99 10.49 14.89 4.04
CA ASN A 99 11.64 15.65 3.56
C ASN A 99 12.89 14.78 3.59
N LEU A 100 13.65 14.78 2.50
CA LEU A 100 14.94 14.09 2.43
C LEU A 100 15.98 14.85 3.26
N GLN A 101 16.54 14.15 4.25
CA GLN A 101 17.64 14.61 5.09
C GLN A 101 18.61 13.46 5.32
N ASN A 102 19.89 13.65 5.00
CA ASN A 102 20.94 12.64 5.20
C ASN A 102 20.56 11.25 4.64
N GLU A 103 20.05 11.18 3.41
CA GLU A 103 19.61 9.94 2.74
C GLU A 103 18.39 9.23 3.37
N VAL A 104 17.70 9.89 4.31
CA VAL A 104 16.48 9.39 4.96
C VAL A 104 15.30 10.32 4.63
N LEU A 105 14.14 9.75 4.30
CA LEU A 105 12.91 10.53 4.23
C LEU A 105 12.28 10.63 5.62
N GLU A 106 12.39 11.80 6.23
CA GLU A 106 11.80 12.10 7.53
C GLU A 106 10.33 12.51 7.36
N ILE A 107 9.41 11.82 8.05
CA ILE A 107 7.98 12.12 7.96
C ILE A 107 7.69 13.41 8.73
N SER A 108 7.12 14.39 8.03
CA SER A 108 6.83 15.71 8.59
C SER A 108 5.82 15.61 9.72
N GLY A 109 6.14 16.18 10.87
CA GLY A 109 5.28 16.13 12.06
C GLY A 109 5.35 14.82 12.85
N ASN A 110 6.17 13.84 12.43
CA ASN A 110 6.37 12.59 13.17
C ASN A 110 7.85 12.21 13.26
N THR A 111 8.50 12.54 14.38
CA THR A 111 9.93 12.26 14.61
C THR A 111 10.26 10.79 14.83
N GLN A 112 9.25 9.91 14.88
CA GLN A 112 9.41 8.47 15.02
C GLN A 112 9.13 7.71 13.73
N ALA A 113 8.80 8.43 12.64
CA ALA A 113 8.51 7.82 11.36
C ALA A 113 9.48 8.31 10.29
N SER A 114 10.11 7.37 9.60
CA SER A 114 11.09 7.65 8.56
C SER A 114 11.17 6.51 7.56
N LEU A 115 11.61 6.80 6.33
CA LEU A 115 11.88 5.79 5.31
C LEU A 115 13.36 5.81 4.91
N THR A 116 13.97 4.63 4.85
CA THR A 116 15.36 4.45 4.45
C THR A 116 15.44 3.43 3.32
N TYR A 117 16.03 3.82 2.20
CA TYR A 117 16.22 2.93 1.06
C TYR A 117 17.49 2.10 1.23
N ASN A 118 17.38 0.79 1.00
CA ASN A 118 18.50 -0.13 0.98
C ASN A 118 18.81 -0.51 -0.47
N GLU A 119 19.93 0.04 -0.99
CA GLU A 119 20.35 -0.14 -2.38
C GLU A 119 20.73 -1.58 -2.73
N GLU A 120 21.26 -2.37 -1.79
CA GLU A 120 21.71 -3.74 -2.05
C GLU A 120 20.54 -4.71 -2.29
N LYS A 121 19.42 -4.46 -1.61
CA LYS A 121 18.22 -5.32 -1.63
C LYS A 121 17.07 -4.73 -2.41
N GLU A 122 17.22 -3.49 -2.89
CA GLU A 122 16.15 -2.71 -3.53
C GLU A 122 14.87 -2.63 -2.68
N GLU A 123 15.01 -2.50 -1.36
CA GLU A 123 13.91 -2.46 -0.39
C GLU A 123 13.83 -1.11 0.31
N LEU A 124 12.64 -0.79 0.82
CA LEU A 124 12.39 0.39 1.64
C LEU A 124 12.08 -0.02 3.07
N GLN A 125 12.86 0.48 4.04
CA GLN A 125 12.60 0.27 5.46
C GLN A 125 11.77 1.42 5.99
N TYR A 126 10.54 1.13 6.41
CA TYR A 126 9.65 2.07 7.04
C TYR A 126 9.67 1.92 8.56
N LYS A 127 10.34 2.86 9.22
CA LYS A 127 10.28 2.97 10.68
C LYS A 127 8.97 3.65 11.06
N THR A 128 8.23 3.05 11.99
CA THR A 128 6.99 3.61 12.54
C THR A 128 6.93 3.33 14.04
N GLY A 129 7.40 4.30 14.84
CA GLY A 129 7.59 4.10 16.28
C GLY A 129 8.74 3.12 16.55
N ASP A 130 8.43 2.04 17.25
CA ASP A 130 9.37 0.97 17.61
C ASP A 130 9.44 -0.16 16.57
N SER A 131 8.61 -0.10 15.53
CA SER A 131 8.54 -1.10 14.47
C SER A 131 9.31 -0.65 13.22
N ILE A 132 9.93 -1.60 12.52
CA ILE A 132 10.48 -1.41 11.18
C ILE A 132 9.78 -2.38 10.24
N ILE A 133 9.10 -1.84 9.24
CA ILE A 133 8.42 -2.60 8.18
C ILE A 133 9.34 -2.61 6.95
N THR A 134 9.62 -3.78 6.40
CA THR A 134 10.29 -3.90 5.10
C THR A 134 9.26 -3.86 3.99
N LEU A 135 9.43 -2.94 3.05
CA LEU A 135 8.58 -2.77 1.89
C LEU A 135 9.37 -3.10 0.62
N GLN A 136 8.71 -3.75 -0.32
CA GLN A 136 9.24 -4.11 -1.63
C GLN A 136 8.56 -3.24 -2.69
N LYS A 137 9.27 -2.93 -3.77
CA LYS A 137 8.68 -2.16 -4.85
C LYS A 137 7.62 -3.00 -5.54
N SER A 138 6.37 -2.54 -5.54
CA SER A 138 5.27 -3.30 -6.11
C SER A 138 5.12 -3.04 -7.60
N LYS A 139 4.73 -4.09 -8.32
CA LYS A 139 4.29 -4.02 -9.72
C LYS A 139 2.77 -4.22 -9.85
N ASP A 140 2.14 -4.72 -8.79
CA ASP A 140 0.72 -5.05 -8.71
C ASP A 140 0.28 -5.04 -7.24
N ALA A 141 0.13 -3.84 -6.68
CA ALA A 141 -0.22 -3.69 -5.27
C ALA A 141 -1.59 -4.29 -4.94
N ALA A 142 -2.52 -4.32 -5.91
CA ALA A 142 -3.82 -4.95 -5.75
C ALA A 142 -3.69 -6.49 -5.63
N GLY A 143 -2.87 -7.11 -6.48
CA GLY A 143 -2.58 -8.55 -6.38
C GLY A 143 -1.83 -8.92 -5.08
N ASP A 144 -0.90 -8.09 -4.64
CA ASP A 144 -0.19 -8.25 -3.36
C ASP A 144 -1.16 -8.18 -2.18
N LEU A 145 -2.07 -7.19 -2.20
CA LEU A 145 -3.10 -6.98 -1.19
C LEU A 145 -4.06 -8.16 -1.11
N ASP A 146 -4.57 -8.64 -2.25
CA ASP A 146 -5.49 -9.77 -2.31
C ASP A 146 -4.83 -11.05 -1.78
N SER A 147 -3.56 -11.27 -2.14
CA SER A 147 -2.77 -12.39 -1.63
C SER A 147 -2.59 -12.33 -0.12
N PHE A 148 -2.28 -11.14 0.42
CA PHE A 148 -2.17 -10.93 1.86
C PHE A 148 -3.52 -11.13 2.58
N LYS A 149 -4.60 -10.50 2.08
CA LYS A 149 -5.95 -10.57 2.65
C LYS A 149 -6.42 -12.02 2.78
N ASN A 150 -6.20 -12.82 1.75
CA ASN A 150 -6.59 -14.23 1.73
C ASN A 150 -5.73 -15.08 2.67
N ARG A 151 -4.40 -14.94 2.61
CA ARG A 151 -3.49 -15.66 3.53
C ARG A 151 -3.81 -15.36 4.98
N GLN A 152 -3.97 -14.09 5.34
CA GLN A 152 -4.29 -13.69 6.72
C GLN A 152 -5.67 -14.23 7.15
N LYS A 153 -6.66 -14.25 6.25
CA LYS A 153 -7.97 -14.86 6.53
C LYS A 153 -7.83 -16.36 6.83
N GLU A 154 -7.04 -17.10 6.07
CA GLU A 154 -6.77 -18.52 6.32
C GLU A 154 -6.08 -18.76 7.67
N GLU A 155 -5.07 -17.94 8.01
CA GLU A 155 -4.39 -18.00 9.31
C GLU A 155 -5.36 -17.72 10.47
N LEU A 156 -6.26 -16.75 10.32
CA LEU A 156 -7.31 -16.46 11.28
C LEU A 156 -8.29 -17.63 11.43
N LEU A 157 -8.71 -18.23 10.32
CA LEU A 157 -9.61 -19.39 10.31
C LEU A 157 -8.99 -20.57 11.06
N ASP A 158 -7.74 -20.92 10.77
CA ASP A 158 -7.02 -22.00 11.46
C ASP A 158 -6.92 -21.73 12.98
N LYS A 159 -6.57 -20.50 13.37
CA LYS A 159 -6.50 -20.08 14.78
C LYS A 159 -7.85 -20.21 15.48
N LEU A 160 -8.94 -19.76 14.86
CA LEU A 160 -10.28 -19.77 15.45
C LEU A 160 -10.85 -21.18 15.55
N ASN A 161 -10.60 -22.04 14.55
CA ASN A 161 -10.96 -23.45 14.57
C ASN A 161 -10.29 -24.19 15.74
N LYS A 162 -8.99 -23.95 15.97
CA LYS A 162 -8.25 -24.52 17.12
C LYS A 162 -8.82 -24.08 18.47
N LEU A 163 -9.45 -22.91 18.53
CA LEU A 163 -10.08 -22.38 19.75
C LEU A 163 -11.56 -22.80 19.90
N GLY A 164 -12.11 -23.58 18.95
CA GLY A 164 -13.52 -24.00 18.98
C GLY A 164 -14.51 -22.84 18.90
N ARG A 165 -14.12 -21.73 18.25
CA ARG A 165 -14.97 -20.53 18.12
C ARG A 165 -15.74 -20.55 16.82
N ASN A 166 -16.99 -20.09 16.86
CA ASN A 166 -17.74 -19.70 15.68
C ASN A 166 -17.16 -18.39 15.13
N PHE A 167 -17.18 -18.20 13.82
CA PHE A 167 -16.63 -16.97 13.24
C PHE A 167 -17.32 -16.51 11.96
N SER A 168 -17.20 -15.22 11.70
CA SER A 168 -17.64 -14.58 10.46
C SER A 168 -16.63 -13.55 9.98
N PHE A 169 -16.55 -13.41 8.66
CA PHE A 169 -15.71 -12.42 7.98
C PHE A 169 -16.61 -11.55 7.11
N THR A 170 -16.48 -10.23 7.23
CA THR A 170 -17.17 -9.25 6.38
C THR A 170 -16.13 -8.45 5.61
N GLU A 171 -16.27 -8.40 4.30
CA GLU A 171 -15.38 -7.66 3.42
C GLU A 171 -15.70 -6.17 3.35
#